data_AF-A0A7M7KIK2-F1
#
_entry.id   AF-A0A7M7KIK2-F1
#
_cell.length_a   1.000
_cell.length_b   1.000
_cell.length_c   1.000
_cell.angle_alpha   90.00
_cell.angle_beta   90.00
_cell.angle_gamma   90.00
#
_symmetry.space_group_name_H-M   'P 1'
#
loop_
_entity.id
_entity.type
_entity.pdbx_description
1 polymer ?
#
loop_
_entity_poly.entity_id
_entity_poly.type
_entity_poly.pdbx_seq_one_letter_code
_entity_poly.pdbx_strand_id
1 'polypeptide(L)'
;MDYHSDSPPGCCDAIRTLRGRERCSLNRILKCIDVIALLIVLVVQGSTLNFFLISRMEGSGNGWYFWFLADFAVLLITMSAVFVARRQQNHRLLVIGSIQGTTSENVTLTRVLSQQPCLQQQNSILAAGTNGSACQRWMGNFPLSYISWLMYSGLLASKVVLLIQMDIAVNIPNEAWYGSQFLTLVIGCAALVFALLVDAHAPADSQQQTFIVFVTAYASAEILDAVTLLSLLFPGSCDRSSELGLDDIILGLTCANFLLPTLSIYKLAQCQFGAETRPIGIKLLHRLLDLVAINGPYLVIRMYLWTQFNTDVSVFLLKNVIFCYAHIRSFVPKSREWVSHLRAVREGLLNHNHHRSFDETKDKRTIA
;
A
#
# COMPACT_ATOMS: atom_id res chain seq x y z
N MET A 1 59.49 -33.70 10.64
CA MET A 1 58.95 -33.79 9.28
C MET A 1 57.48 -33.45 9.40
N ASP A 2 57.14 -32.16 9.32
CA ASP A 2 55.76 -31.70 9.36
C ASP A 2 55.53 -30.81 8.14
N TYR A 3 54.54 -31.22 7.34
CA TYR A 3 54.16 -30.62 6.07
C TYR A 3 53.40 -29.31 6.31
N HIS A 4 53.99 -28.19 5.91
CA HIS A 4 53.25 -26.94 5.65
C HIS A 4 52.39 -27.14 4.39
N SER A 5 51.07 -27.15 4.55
CA SER A 5 50.12 -27.02 3.44
C SER A 5 49.57 -25.61 3.43
N ASP A 6 50.24 -24.72 2.68
CA ASP A 6 49.70 -23.41 2.30
C ASP A 6 48.52 -23.62 1.34
N SER A 7 47.31 -23.40 1.84
CA SER A 7 46.10 -23.26 1.01
C SER A 7 45.94 -21.78 0.64
N PRO A 8 45.78 -21.41 -0.65
CA PRO A 8 45.72 -20.02 -1.06
C PRO A 8 44.42 -19.34 -0.59
N PRO A 9 44.50 -18.18 0.10
CA PRO A 9 43.33 -17.36 0.41
C PRO A 9 42.93 -16.60 -0.86
N GLY A 10 41.92 -17.06 -1.60
CA GLY A 10 41.48 -16.29 -2.77
C GLY A 10 40.23 -16.80 -3.49
N CYS A 11 39.98 -18.11 -3.54
CA CYS A 11 38.90 -18.65 -4.38
C CYS A 11 37.50 -18.41 -3.78
N CYS A 12 37.33 -18.58 -2.46
CA CYS A 12 36.03 -18.37 -1.80
C CYS A 12 35.58 -16.91 -1.81
N ASP A 13 36.50 -15.94 -1.73
CA ASP A 13 36.14 -14.52 -1.76
C ASP A 13 35.92 -14.00 -3.18
N ALA A 14 36.62 -14.54 -4.19
CA ALA A 14 36.35 -14.26 -5.60
C ALA A 14 34.95 -14.77 -6.04
N ILE A 15 34.57 -15.98 -5.62
CA ILE A 15 33.24 -16.54 -5.93
C ILE A 15 32.13 -15.76 -5.20
N ARG A 16 32.37 -15.33 -3.96
CA ARG A 16 31.43 -14.53 -3.18
C ARG A 16 31.24 -13.12 -3.77
N THR A 17 32.32 -12.50 -4.26
CA THR A 17 32.26 -11.18 -4.92
C THR A 17 31.61 -11.24 -6.30
N LEU A 18 31.88 -12.28 -7.10
CA LEU A 18 31.20 -12.51 -8.39
C LEU A 18 29.70 -12.76 -8.19
N ARG A 19 29.32 -13.65 -7.26
CA ARG A 19 27.92 -13.94 -6.93
C ARG A 19 27.18 -12.71 -6.38
N GLY A 20 27.87 -11.83 -5.65
CA GLY A 20 27.33 -10.54 -5.18
C GLY A 20 27.10 -9.54 -6.31
N ARG A 21 28.02 -9.47 -7.29
CA ARG A 21 27.93 -8.57 -8.46
C ARG A 21 26.81 -8.97 -9.41
N GLU A 22 26.63 -10.27 -9.67
CA GLU A 22 25.53 -10.79 -10.50
C GLU A 22 24.16 -10.56 -9.85
N ARG A 23 24.04 -10.79 -8.53
CA ARG A 23 22.80 -10.56 -7.78
C ARG A 23 22.38 -9.08 -7.77
N CYS A 24 23.33 -8.16 -7.77
CA CYS A 24 23.06 -6.72 -7.90
C CYS A 24 22.68 -6.27 -9.32
N SER A 25 23.11 -7.00 -10.36
CA SER A 25 22.71 -6.75 -11.75
C SER A 25 21.29 -7.25 -12.00
N LEU A 26 21.00 -8.48 -11.58
CA LEU A 26 19.69 -9.11 -11.75
C LEU A 26 18.56 -8.34 -11.04
N ASN A 27 18.79 -7.91 -9.80
CA ASN A 27 17.79 -7.15 -9.05
C ASN A 27 17.48 -5.78 -9.69
N ARG A 28 18.46 -5.17 -10.38
CA ARG A 28 18.23 -3.92 -11.13
C ARG A 28 17.41 -4.17 -12.39
N ILE A 29 17.66 -5.28 -13.08
CA ILE A 29 16.91 -5.67 -14.28
C ILE A 29 15.45 -5.98 -13.92
N LEU A 30 15.21 -6.77 -12.88
CA LEU A 30 13.85 -7.10 -12.40
C LEU A 30 13.05 -5.82 -12.08
N LYS A 31 13.65 -4.89 -11.34
CA LYS A 31 13.01 -3.58 -11.07
C LYS A 31 12.73 -2.77 -12.32
N CYS A 32 13.54 -2.89 -13.38
CA CYS A 32 13.23 -2.22 -14.66
C CYS A 32 12.04 -2.88 -15.35
N ILE A 33 11.98 -4.22 -15.31
CA ILE A 33 10.86 -5.00 -15.85
C ILE A 33 9.57 -4.62 -15.13
N ASP A 34 9.57 -4.53 -13.80
CA ASP A 34 8.37 -4.16 -13.02
C ASP A 34 7.83 -2.78 -13.41
N VAL A 35 8.72 -1.80 -13.65
CA VAL A 35 8.34 -0.45 -14.07
C VAL A 35 7.79 -0.43 -15.49
N ILE A 36 8.41 -1.18 -16.41
CA ILE A 36 7.91 -1.31 -17.79
C ILE A 36 6.55 -2.01 -17.80
N ALA A 37 6.41 -3.09 -17.03
CA ALA A 37 5.14 -3.79 -16.88
C ALA A 37 4.06 -2.88 -16.30
N LEU A 38 4.37 -2.09 -15.27
CA LEU A 38 3.45 -1.12 -14.68
C LEU A 38 2.94 -0.12 -15.73
N LEU A 39 3.85 0.42 -16.54
CA LEU A 39 3.51 1.35 -17.62
C LEU A 39 2.60 0.71 -18.67
N ILE A 40 2.95 -0.49 -19.13
CA ILE A 40 2.17 -1.20 -20.13
C ILE A 40 0.76 -1.46 -19.60
N VAL A 41 0.63 -1.95 -18.37
CA VAL A 41 -0.67 -2.22 -17.76
C VAL A 41 -1.50 -0.94 -17.63
N LEU A 42 -0.90 0.18 -17.19
CA LEU A 42 -1.59 1.47 -17.09
C LEU A 42 -2.10 1.96 -18.45
N VAL A 43 -1.26 1.91 -19.49
CA VAL A 43 -1.63 2.34 -20.84
C VAL A 43 -2.72 1.45 -21.43
N VAL A 44 -2.55 0.13 -21.34
CA VAL A 44 -3.51 -0.85 -21.89
C VAL A 44 -4.84 -0.73 -21.16
N GLN A 45 -4.83 -0.71 -19.83
CA GLN A 45 -6.05 -0.60 -19.03
C GLN A 45 -6.78 0.73 -19.28
N GLY A 46 -6.06 1.86 -19.25
CA GLY A 46 -6.63 3.19 -19.48
C GLY A 46 -7.23 3.32 -20.88
N SER A 47 -6.48 2.88 -21.90
CA SER A 47 -6.95 2.91 -23.31
C SER A 47 -8.15 2.01 -23.53
N THR A 48 -8.17 0.83 -22.92
CA THR A 48 -9.30 -0.11 -23.04
C THR A 48 -10.56 0.44 -22.39
N LEU A 49 -10.46 1.02 -21.19
CA LEU A 49 -11.60 1.66 -20.54
C LEU A 49 -12.12 2.87 -21.33
N ASN A 50 -11.22 3.67 -21.92
CA ASN A 50 -11.62 4.77 -22.79
C ASN A 50 -12.30 4.28 -24.07
N PHE A 51 -11.83 3.18 -24.65
CA PHE A 51 -12.47 2.55 -25.79
C PHE A 51 -13.91 2.13 -25.46
N PHE A 52 -14.13 1.51 -24.29
CA PHE A 52 -15.48 1.18 -23.82
C PHE A 52 -16.38 2.41 -23.64
N LEU A 53 -15.83 3.51 -23.11
CA LEU A 53 -16.59 4.75 -22.93
C LEU A 53 -16.96 5.41 -24.26
N ILE A 54 -16.04 5.46 -25.23
CA ILE A 54 -16.25 6.15 -26.51
C ILE A 54 -17.12 5.34 -27.47
N SER A 55 -16.85 4.05 -27.61
CA SER A 55 -17.54 3.18 -28.57
C SER A 55 -19.06 3.11 -28.35
N ARG A 56 -19.53 3.47 -27.15
CA ARG A 56 -20.95 3.42 -26.78
C ARG A 56 -21.64 4.79 -26.73
N MET A 57 -20.90 5.90 -26.87
CA MET A 57 -21.40 7.26 -26.65
C MET A 57 -21.24 8.17 -27.88
N GLU A 58 -21.28 7.61 -29.09
CA GLU A 58 -21.06 8.28 -30.39
C GLU A 58 -21.90 9.56 -30.67
N GLY A 59 -22.79 9.99 -29.76
CA GLY A 59 -23.62 11.20 -29.90
C GLY A 59 -23.34 12.36 -28.92
N SER A 60 -22.47 12.21 -27.93
CA SER A 60 -22.19 13.26 -26.92
C SER A 60 -20.84 13.91 -27.19
N GLY A 61 -20.78 15.25 -27.29
CA GLY A 61 -19.67 16.04 -27.81
C GLY A 61 -18.28 15.89 -27.13
N ASN A 62 -17.35 16.81 -27.46
CA ASN A 62 -15.90 16.76 -27.20
C ASN A 62 -15.40 16.54 -25.75
N GLY A 63 -16.27 16.33 -24.76
CA GLY A 63 -15.90 16.14 -23.35
C GLY A 63 -15.11 14.86 -23.06
N TRP A 64 -15.16 13.85 -23.93
CA TRP A 64 -14.55 12.54 -23.67
C TRP A 64 -13.01 12.52 -23.76
N TYR A 65 -12.41 13.46 -24.49
CA TYR A 65 -10.96 13.62 -24.55
C TYR A 65 -10.34 13.99 -23.19
N PHE A 66 -11.14 14.51 -22.26
CA PHE A 66 -10.72 14.78 -20.89
C PHE A 66 -10.22 13.51 -20.18
N TRP A 67 -10.83 12.34 -20.44
CA TRP A 67 -10.43 11.08 -19.81
C TRP A 67 -9.05 10.61 -20.29
N PHE A 68 -8.72 10.82 -21.56
CA PHE A 68 -7.37 10.58 -22.07
C PHE A 68 -6.34 11.50 -21.42
N LEU A 69 -6.68 12.79 -21.26
CA LEU A 69 -5.81 13.74 -20.58
C LEU A 69 -5.58 13.34 -19.12
N ALA A 70 -6.62 12.86 -18.44
CA ALA A 70 -6.52 12.35 -17.07
C ALA A 70 -5.63 11.10 -16.98
N ASP A 71 -5.74 10.15 -17.92
CA ASP A 71 -4.84 8.98 -17.97
C ASP A 71 -3.39 9.41 -18.18
N PHE A 72 -3.15 10.38 -19.06
CA PHE A 72 -1.81 10.92 -19.29
C PHE A 72 -1.25 11.57 -18.02
N ALA A 73 -2.08 12.33 -17.28
CA ALA A 73 -1.69 12.90 -16.01
C ALA A 73 -1.33 11.83 -14.97
N VAL A 74 -2.14 10.76 -14.85
CA VAL A 74 -1.84 9.62 -13.95
C VAL A 74 -0.54 8.93 -14.35
N LEU A 75 -0.29 8.71 -15.64
CA LEU A 75 0.98 8.16 -16.14
C LEU A 75 2.17 9.02 -15.76
N LEU A 76 2.09 10.34 -15.96
CA LEU A 76 3.17 11.28 -15.60
C LEU A 76 3.44 11.32 -14.09
N ILE A 77 2.38 11.34 -13.28
CA ILE A 77 2.50 11.31 -11.81
C ILE A 77 3.15 10.00 -11.36
N THR A 78 2.72 8.86 -11.92
CA THR A 78 3.28 7.54 -11.61
C THR A 78 4.74 7.45 -12.01
N MET A 79 5.10 7.94 -13.20
CA MET A 79 6.49 8.01 -13.65
C MET A 79 7.34 8.89 -12.76
N SER A 80 6.83 10.05 -12.36
CA SER A 80 7.52 10.95 -11.44
C SER A 80 7.74 10.28 -10.08
N ALA A 81 6.74 9.57 -9.55
CA ALA A 81 6.84 8.85 -8.29
C ALA A 81 7.94 7.77 -8.34
N VAL A 82 7.90 6.91 -9.37
CA VAL A 82 8.89 5.85 -9.58
C VAL A 82 10.29 6.42 -9.81
N PHE A 83 10.42 7.48 -10.61
CA PHE A 83 11.70 8.12 -10.90
C PHE A 83 12.33 8.71 -9.64
N VAL A 84 11.56 9.45 -8.83
CA VAL A 84 12.02 10.02 -7.56
C VAL A 84 12.44 8.91 -6.60
N ALA A 85 11.64 7.84 -6.46
CA ALA A 85 11.97 6.71 -5.61
C ALA A 85 13.29 6.04 -6.03
N ARG A 86 13.50 5.85 -7.34
CA ARG A 86 14.73 5.27 -7.90
C ARG A 86 15.94 6.17 -7.69
N ARG A 87 15.81 7.47 -7.92
CA ARG A 87 16.89 8.44 -7.68
C ARG A 87 17.34 8.41 -6.22
N GLN A 88 16.38 8.39 -5.29
CA GLN A 88 16.66 8.33 -3.86
C GLN A 88 17.33 7.00 -3.44
N GLN A 89 16.89 5.88 -4.02
CA GLN A 89 17.51 4.57 -3.76
C GLN A 89 18.95 4.50 -4.31
N ASN A 90 19.20 5.02 -5.51
CA ASN A 90 20.54 5.09 -6.09
C ASN A 90 21.49 5.97 -5.26
N HIS A 91 21.00 7.11 -4.75
CA HIS A 91 21.80 7.98 -3.89
C HIS A 91 22.20 7.28 -2.59
N ARG A 92 21.30 6.48 -1.98
CA ARG A 92 21.64 5.69 -0.78
C ARG A 92 22.72 4.63 -1.06
N LEU A 93 22.65 3.96 -2.21
CA LEU A 93 23.65 2.96 -2.60
C LEU A 93 25.04 3.59 -2.83
N LEU A 94 25.10 4.77 -3.45
CA LEU A 94 26.36 5.49 -3.66
C LEU A 94 27.01 5.94 -2.34
N VAL A 95 26.21 6.45 -1.40
CA VAL A 95 26.73 6.85 -0.07
C VAL A 95 27.28 5.65 0.69
N ILE A 96 26.57 4.52 0.71
CA ILE A 96 27.05 3.30 1.40
C ILE A 96 28.35 2.77 0.74
N GLY A 97 28.43 2.79 -0.60
CA GLY A 97 29.63 2.41 -1.33
C GLY A 97 30.84 3.30 -1.01
N SER A 98 30.62 4.60 -0.82
CA SER A 98 31.69 5.54 -0.44
C SER A 98 32.24 5.28 0.96
N ILE A 99 31.39 4.88 1.92
CA ILE A 99 31.79 4.57 3.30
C ILE A 99 32.63 3.29 3.33
N GLN A 100 32.27 2.27 2.54
CA GLN A 100 33.04 1.02 2.45
C GLN A 100 34.42 1.21 1.80
N GLY A 101 34.56 2.17 0.87
CA GLY A 101 35.86 2.49 0.23
C GLY A 101 36.88 3.16 1.16
N THR A 102 36.44 3.79 2.25
CA THR A 102 37.31 4.44 3.25
C THR A 102 37.71 3.56 4.43
N THR A 103 37.17 2.33 4.53
CA THR A 103 37.41 1.40 5.65
C THR A 103 38.31 0.21 5.28
N SER A 104 39.46 0.47 4.63
CA SER A 104 40.50 -0.56 4.45
C SER A 104 41.67 -0.47 5.44
N GLU A 105 41.80 0.60 6.25
CA GLU A 105 42.93 0.74 7.20
C GLU A 105 42.58 0.68 8.69
N ASN A 106 41.31 0.80 9.10
CA ASN A 106 40.94 0.88 10.54
C ASN A 106 40.12 -0.30 11.09
N VAL A 107 40.08 -1.43 10.38
CA VAL A 107 39.21 -2.58 10.73
C VAL A 107 39.69 -3.34 11.98
N THR A 108 40.93 -3.16 12.43
CA THR A 108 41.46 -3.84 13.62
C THR A 108 41.05 -3.18 14.94
N LEU A 109 40.74 -1.87 14.97
CA LEU A 109 40.34 -1.19 16.22
C LEU A 109 38.82 -1.27 16.49
N THR A 110 38.01 -1.46 15.44
CA THR A 110 36.55 -1.39 15.56
C THR A 110 35.92 -2.70 16.09
N ARG A 111 36.62 -3.84 16.00
CA ARG A 111 36.13 -5.12 16.55
C ARG A 111 36.25 -5.24 18.07
N VAL A 112 37.07 -4.42 18.72
CA VAL A 112 37.19 -4.40 20.20
C VAL A 112 36.12 -3.50 20.84
N LEU A 113 35.48 -2.61 20.08
CA LEU A 113 34.41 -1.74 20.58
C LEU A 113 32.99 -2.28 20.33
N SER A 114 32.83 -3.42 19.64
CA SER A 114 31.52 -4.04 19.39
C SER A 114 30.94 -4.83 20.58
N GLN A 115 31.53 -4.71 21.76
CA GLN A 115 31.08 -5.38 22.98
C GLN A 115 30.47 -4.45 24.04
N GLN A 116 30.06 -3.24 23.65
CA GLN A 116 29.28 -2.33 24.52
C GLN A 116 27.90 -2.01 23.93
N PRO A 117 26.80 -2.38 24.62
CA PRO A 117 25.42 -2.14 24.15
C PRO A 117 24.95 -0.67 24.18
N CYS A 118 25.85 0.29 24.44
CA CYS A 118 25.48 1.72 24.55
C CYS A 118 25.71 2.56 23.27
N LEU A 119 26.37 2.04 22.23
CA LEU A 119 26.65 2.80 20.99
C LEU A 119 25.60 2.64 19.87
N GLN A 120 24.42 2.10 20.16
CA GLN A 120 23.30 2.12 19.22
C GLN A 120 22.48 3.44 19.30
N GLN A 121 22.70 4.22 20.36
CA GLN A 121 22.03 5.51 20.57
C GLN A 121 22.74 6.70 19.90
N GLN A 122 24.00 6.55 19.48
CA GLN A 122 24.76 7.67 18.91
C GLN A 122 24.64 7.79 17.38
N ASN A 123 24.41 6.67 16.67
CA ASN A 123 24.10 6.69 15.24
C ASN A 123 22.68 7.18 14.93
N SER A 124 21.78 7.16 15.93
CA SER A 124 20.47 7.81 15.83
C SER A 124 20.55 9.32 16.03
N ILE A 125 21.60 9.85 16.69
CA ILE A 125 21.79 11.30 16.90
C ILE A 125 22.42 11.97 15.68
N LEU A 126 23.36 11.32 14.96
CA LEU A 126 23.87 11.86 13.69
C LEU A 126 22.85 11.76 12.54
N ALA A 127 21.94 10.78 12.56
CA ALA A 127 20.81 10.71 11.63
C ALA A 127 19.66 11.67 12.01
N ALA A 128 19.60 12.12 13.27
CA ALA A 128 18.63 13.11 13.76
C ALA A 128 19.04 14.57 13.49
N GLY A 129 20.18 14.80 12.83
CA GLY A 129 20.67 16.14 12.48
C GLY A 129 19.99 16.78 11.26
N THR A 130 19.03 16.13 10.62
CA THR A 130 18.16 16.80 9.66
C THR A 130 16.90 17.24 10.39
N ASN A 131 16.78 18.55 10.62
CA ASN A 131 15.53 19.22 10.96
C ASN A 131 14.54 19.01 9.80
N GLY A 132 14.06 17.79 9.64
CA GLY A 132 12.91 17.49 8.80
C GLY A 132 11.76 18.24 9.43
N SER A 133 11.26 19.25 8.72
CA SER A 133 10.04 19.97 9.07
C SER A 133 8.97 18.96 9.53
N ALA A 134 8.13 19.32 10.51
CA ALA A 134 7.07 18.43 11.01
C ALA A 134 6.28 17.76 9.85
N CYS A 135 6.12 18.48 8.74
CA CYS A 135 5.55 18.03 7.47
C CYS A 135 6.18 16.72 6.92
N GLN A 136 7.50 16.57 6.98
CA GLN A 136 8.22 15.39 6.49
C GLN A 136 8.02 14.15 7.36
N ARG A 137 7.71 14.35 8.65
CA ARG A 137 7.34 13.27 9.59
C ARG A 137 5.95 12.72 9.31
N TRP A 138 5.03 13.58 8.86
CA TRP A 138 3.65 13.20 8.51
C TRP A 138 3.54 12.57 7.11
N MET A 139 4.25 13.12 6.12
CA MET A 139 4.17 12.70 4.71
C MET A 139 4.91 11.38 4.41
N GLY A 140 5.76 10.90 5.32
CA GLY A 140 6.57 9.70 5.11
C GLY A 140 7.69 9.93 4.08
N ASN A 141 8.54 8.92 3.89
CA ASN A 141 9.76 9.07 3.09
C ASN A 141 9.51 9.06 1.55
N PHE A 142 8.26 8.78 1.13
CA PHE A 142 7.85 8.67 -0.28
C PHE A 142 6.39 9.14 -0.50
N PRO A 143 6.11 10.45 -0.39
CA PRO A 143 4.74 10.97 -0.50
C PRO A 143 4.09 10.69 -1.86
N LEU A 144 4.89 10.65 -2.92
CA LEU A 144 4.39 10.49 -4.29
C LEU A 144 3.79 9.10 -4.57
N SER A 145 4.16 8.06 -3.82
CA SER A 145 3.66 6.70 -4.07
C SER A 145 2.17 6.56 -3.75
N TYR A 146 1.73 7.04 -2.58
CA TYR A 146 0.31 6.99 -2.23
C TYR A 146 -0.52 8.04 -3.00
N ILE A 147 0.06 9.20 -3.35
CA ILE A 147 -0.61 10.19 -4.20
C ILE A 147 -0.86 9.61 -5.59
N SER A 148 0.14 8.94 -6.16
CA SER A 148 0.03 8.28 -7.46
C SER A 148 -1.07 7.22 -7.47
N TRP A 149 -1.11 6.36 -6.46
CA TRP A 149 -2.18 5.36 -6.34
C TRP A 149 -3.56 6.00 -6.13
N LEU A 150 -3.65 7.04 -5.29
CA LEU A 150 -4.92 7.72 -5.03
C LEU A 150 -5.49 8.36 -6.30
N MET A 151 -4.65 9.03 -7.09
CA MET A 151 -5.05 9.61 -8.38
C MET A 151 -5.49 8.53 -9.37
N TYR A 152 -4.70 7.45 -9.48
CA TYR A 152 -5.04 6.31 -10.33
C TYR A 152 -6.36 5.63 -9.93
N SER A 153 -6.51 5.27 -8.65
CA SER A 153 -7.70 4.58 -8.14
C SER A 153 -8.95 5.46 -8.17
N GLY A 154 -8.82 6.76 -7.93
CA GLY A 154 -9.91 7.74 -8.10
C GLY A 154 -10.35 7.86 -9.55
N LEU A 155 -9.41 7.90 -10.50
CA LEU A 155 -9.73 7.92 -11.94
C LEU A 155 -10.41 6.62 -12.38
N LEU A 156 -9.89 5.46 -11.95
CA LEU A 156 -10.49 4.15 -12.21
C LEU A 156 -11.90 4.07 -11.64
N ALA A 157 -12.10 4.46 -10.37
CA ALA A 157 -13.40 4.47 -9.73
C ALA A 157 -14.39 5.37 -10.48
N SER A 158 -13.96 6.56 -10.92
CA SER A 158 -14.79 7.48 -11.71
C SER A 158 -15.22 6.84 -13.03
N LYS A 159 -14.30 6.18 -13.74
CA LYS A 159 -14.61 5.47 -14.99
C LYS A 159 -15.58 4.30 -14.76
N VAL A 160 -15.38 3.53 -13.69
CA VAL A 160 -16.28 2.43 -13.32
C VAL A 160 -17.69 2.95 -13.02
N VAL A 161 -17.82 4.05 -12.26
CA VAL A 161 -19.11 4.69 -11.98
C VAL A 161 -19.80 5.12 -13.28
N LEU A 162 -19.06 5.74 -14.21
CA LEU A 162 -19.62 6.13 -15.51
C LEU A 162 -20.05 4.92 -16.35
N LEU A 163 -19.29 3.83 -16.35
CA LEU A 163 -19.63 2.62 -17.10
C LEU A 163 -20.95 2.00 -16.62
N ILE A 164 -21.23 2.07 -15.31
CA ILE A 164 -22.47 1.57 -14.71
C ILE A 164 -23.61 2.57 -14.92
N GLN A 165 -23.43 3.85 -14.57
CA GLN A 165 -24.51 4.86 -14.65
C GLN A 165 -24.99 5.15 -16.07
N MET A 166 -24.14 4.94 -17.07
CA MET A 166 -24.49 5.18 -18.47
C MET A 166 -25.07 3.93 -19.16
N ASP A 167 -25.36 2.86 -18.39
CA ASP A 167 -25.83 1.56 -18.90
C ASP A 167 -24.94 0.95 -20.01
N ILE A 168 -23.68 1.42 -20.11
CA ILE A 168 -22.72 0.95 -21.12
C ILE A 168 -22.38 -0.51 -20.83
N ALA A 169 -22.20 -0.82 -19.54
CA ALA A 169 -21.93 -2.18 -19.08
C ALA A 169 -23.14 -3.13 -19.25
N VAL A 170 -24.37 -2.59 -19.22
CA VAL A 170 -25.64 -3.32 -19.35
C VAL A 170 -25.97 -3.70 -20.79
N ASN A 171 -25.44 -2.97 -21.77
CA ASN A 171 -25.74 -3.20 -23.18
C ASN A 171 -24.62 -3.94 -23.93
N ILE A 172 -23.59 -4.47 -23.25
CA ILE A 172 -22.49 -5.17 -23.92
C ILE A 172 -23.00 -6.51 -24.49
N PRO A 173 -22.85 -6.78 -25.81
CA PRO A 173 -23.21 -8.08 -26.37
C PRO A 173 -22.35 -9.20 -25.76
N ASN A 174 -23.01 -10.20 -25.17
CA ASN A 174 -22.35 -11.33 -24.49
C ASN A 174 -21.53 -12.23 -25.44
N GLU A 175 -21.79 -12.16 -26.74
CA GLU A 175 -21.22 -13.05 -27.77
C GLU A 175 -19.84 -12.60 -28.29
N ALA A 176 -19.35 -11.43 -27.85
CA ALA A 176 -18.10 -10.88 -28.36
C ALA A 176 -16.97 -10.94 -27.33
N TRP A 177 -15.72 -11.07 -27.82
CA TRP A 177 -14.53 -11.12 -26.95
C TRP A 177 -14.33 -9.85 -26.09
N TYR A 178 -14.98 -8.74 -26.47
CA TYR A 178 -15.07 -7.48 -25.72
C TYR A 178 -16.32 -7.40 -24.80
N GLY A 179 -16.71 -8.53 -24.21
CA GLY A 179 -17.85 -8.68 -23.30
C GLY A 179 -17.63 -8.15 -21.87
N SER A 180 -18.64 -8.35 -21.01
CA SER A 180 -18.59 -8.00 -19.57
C SER A 180 -17.45 -8.70 -18.82
N GLN A 181 -17.09 -9.92 -19.22
CA GLN A 181 -15.98 -10.67 -18.64
C GLN A 181 -14.61 -10.03 -18.94
N PHE A 182 -14.43 -9.53 -20.17
CA PHE A 182 -13.21 -8.79 -20.52
C PHE A 182 -13.14 -7.46 -19.78
N LEU A 183 -14.27 -6.75 -19.63
CA LEU A 183 -14.33 -5.53 -18.81
C LEU A 183 -13.96 -5.82 -17.34
N THR A 184 -14.49 -6.91 -16.79
CA THR A 184 -14.15 -7.39 -15.44
C THR A 184 -12.65 -7.62 -15.30
N LEU A 185 -12.03 -8.30 -16.27
CA LEU A 185 -10.58 -8.54 -16.30
C LEU A 185 -9.79 -7.23 -16.33
N VAL A 186 -10.18 -6.29 -17.20
CA VAL A 186 -9.52 -4.98 -17.36
C VAL A 186 -9.60 -4.17 -16.06
N ILE A 187 -10.75 -4.14 -15.38
CA ILE A 187 -10.87 -3.48 -14.07
C ILE A 187 -10.01 -4.23 -13.03
N GLY A 188 -10.00 -5.57 -13.08
CA GLY A 188 -9.17 -6.45 -12.24
C GLY A 188 -7.67 -6.22 -12.36
N CYS A 189 -7.17 -5.70 -13.50
CA CYS A 189 -5.77 -5.30 -13.66
C CYS A 189 -5.31 -4.26 -12.63
N ALA A 190 -6.22 -3.56 -11.93
CA ALA A 190 -5.89 -2.69 -10.81
C ALA A 190 -5.10 -3.40 -9.70
N ALA A 191 -5.36 -4.69 -9.46
CA ALA A 191 -4.62 -5.48 -8.49
C ALA A 191 -3.15 -5.67 -8.90
N LEU A 192 -2.89 -5.77 -10.21
CA LEU A 192 -1.56 -5.85 -10.79
C LEU A 192 -0.85 -4.49 -10.77
N VAL A 193 -1.56 -3.41 -11.11
CA VAL A 193 -1.04 -2.03 -10.99
C VAL A 193 -0.60 -1.76 -9.55
N PHE A 194 -1.41 -2.15 -8.55
CA PHE A 194 -1.06 -2.01 -7.14
C PHE A 194 0.24 -2.74 -6.80
N ALA A 195 0.32 -4.02 -7.17
CA ALA A 195 1.48 -4.86 -6.87
C ALA A 195 2.77 -4.31 -7.48
N LEU A 196 2.74 -4.00 -8.78
CA LEU A 196 3.88 -3.44 -9.50
C LEU A 196 4.29 -2.06 -8.97
N LEU A 197 3.32 -1.23 -8.57
CA LEU A 197 3.60 0.07 -7.96
C LEU A 197 4.33 -0.09 -6.62
N VAL A 198 3.89 -1.01 -5.76
CA VAL A 198 4.52 -1.26 -4.47
C VAL A 198 5.92 -1.86 -4.65
N ASP A 199 6.07 -2.85 -5.53
CA ASP A 199 7.36 -3.50 -5.80
C ASP A 199 8.39 -2.54 -6.42
N ALA A 200 7.94 -1.61 -7.28
CA ALA A 200 8.79 -0.55 -7.81
C ALA A 200 9.41 0.35 -6.71
N HIS A 201 8.74 0.46 -5.56
CA HIS A 201 9.18 1.25 -4.41
C HIS A 201 9.83 0.40 -3.30
N ALA A 202 9.87 -0.93 -3.45
CA ALA A 202 10.33 -1.81 -2.39
C ALA A 202 11.87 -1.76 -2.18
N PRO A 203 12.34 -1.69 -0.92
CA PRO A 203 13.74 -1.86 -0.58
C PRO A 203 14.24 -3.29 -0.87
N ALA A 204 15.56 -3.44 -0.99
CA ALA A 204 16.20 -4.73 -1.30
C ALA A 204 16.42 -5.62 -0.06
N ASP A 205 15.91 -5.21 1.10
CA ASP A 205 16.15 -5.89 2.39
C ASP A 205 15.14 -7.03 2.62
N SER A 206 15.62 -8.17 3.11
CA SER A 206 14.88 -9.43 3.16
C SER A 206 13.71 -9.42 4.14
N GLN A 207 13.88 -8.81 5.33
CA GLN A 207 12.79 -8.74 6.32
C GLN A 207 11.67 -7.80 5.89
N GLN A 208 12.02 -6.69 5.22
CA GLN A 208 11.07 -5.71 4.71
C GLN A 208 10.28 -6.30 3.53
N GLN A 209 10.91 -7.09 2.68
CA GLN A 209 10.26 -7.75 1.54
C GLN A 209 9.13 -8.69 1.95
N THR A 210 9.27 -9.51 3.01
CA THR A 210 8.18 -10.39 3.45
C THR A 210 6.94 -9.60 3.89
N PHE A 211 7.14 -8.50 4.61
CA PHE A 211 6.04 -7.64 5.03
C PHE A 211 5.36 -6.95 3.84
N ILE A 212 6.15 -6.48 2.87
CA ILE A 212 5.65 -5.86 1.63
C ILE A 212 4.83 -6.86 0.83
N VAL A 213 5.37 -8.04 0.55
CA VAL A 213 4.67 -9.10 -0.19
C VAL A 213 3.34 -9.45 0.47
N PHE A 214 3.30 -9.53 1.81
CA PHE A 214 2.04 -9.76 2.53
C PHE A 214 1.04 -8.62 2.33
N VAL A 215 1.46 -7.36 2.47
CA VAL A 215 0.57 -6.20 2.27
C VAL A 215 0.09 -6.10 0.83
N THR A 216 0.97 -6.38 -0.13
CA THR A 216 0.66 -6.42 -1.56
C THR A 216 -0.37 -7.50 -1.86
N ALA A 217 -0.11 -8.75 -1.46
CA ALA A 217 -1.02 -9.86 -1.69
C ALA A 217 -2.39 -9.63 -1.04
N TYR A 218 -2.42 -9.09 0.18
CA TYR A 218 -3.66 -8.73 0.87
C TYR A 218 -4.46 -7.70 0.07
N ALA A 219 -3.84 -6.57 -0.31
CA ALA A 219 -4.54 -5.51 -1.04
C ALA A 219 -4.99 -5.95 -2.44
N SER A 220 -4.16 -6.71 -3.16
CA SER A 220 -4.52 -7.28 -4.45
C SER A 220 -5.71 -8.24 -4.33
N ALA A 221 -5.79 -9.05 -3.27
CA ALA A 221 -6.93 -9.92 -3.01
C ALA A 221 -8.22 -9.12 -2.72
N GLU A 222 -8.14 -8.02 -1.95
CA GLU A 222 -9.28 -7.12 -1.71
C GLU A 222 -9.79 -6.47 -3.00
N ILE A 223 -8.89 -6.03 -3.88
CA ILE A 223 -9.23 -5.42 -5.17
C ILE A 223 -9.92 -6.44 -6.07
N LEU A 224 -9.37 -7.66 -6.20
CA LEU A 224 -9.98 -8.72 -7.00
C LEU A 224 -11.37 -9.09 -6.46
N ASP A 225 -11.50 -9.18 -5.13
CA ASP A 225 -12.77 -9.42 -4.47
C ASP A 225 -13.83 -8.36 -4.84
N ALA A 226 -13.46 -7.08 -4.78
CA ALA A 226 -14.32 -5.98 -5.20
C ALA A 226 -14.75 -6.08 -6.67
N VAL A 227 -13.82 -6.42 -7.56
CA VAL A 227 -14.11 -6.57 -9.00
C VAL A 227 -15.07 -7.73 -9.26
N THR A 228 -14.95 -8.83 -8.51
CA THR A 228 -15.91 -9.96 -8.64
C THR A 228 -17.29 -9.63 -8.10
N LEU A 229 -17.39 -8.76 -7.10
CA LEU A 229 -18.68 -8.27 -6.63
C LEU A 229 -19.29 -7.29 -7.63
N LEU A 230 -18.47 -6.40 -8.21
CA LEU A 230 -18.87 -5.47 -9.26
C LEU A 230 -19.38 -6.21 -10.51
N SER A 231 -18.79 -7.36 -10.87
CA SER A 231 -19.24 -8.12 -12.05
C SER A 231 -20.67 -8.65 -11.93
N LEU A 232 -21.24 -8.71 -10.72
CA LEU A 232 -22.65 -9.06 -10.53
C LEU A 232 -23.61 -7.99 -11.05
N LEU A 233 -23.16 -6.75 -11.20
CA LEU A 233 -23.95 -5.66 -11.78
C LEU A 233 -23.99 -5.74 -13.31
N PHE A 234 -23.17 -6.61 -13.92
CA PHE A 234 -23.17 -6.79 -15.37
C PHE A 234 -24.35 -7.68 -15.80
N PRO A 235 -24.95 -7.37 -16.96
CA PRO A 235 -26.20 -7.95 -17.46
C PRO A 235 -26.07 -9.47 -17.61
N GLY A 236 -27.11 -10.20 -17.20
CA GLY A 236 -27.13 -11.67 -17.21
C GLY A 236 -26.74 -12.34 -15.89
N SER A 237 -26.37 -11.58 -14.85
CA SER A 237 -25.95 -12.15 -13.56
C SER A 237 -27.06 -12.24 -12.51
N CYS A 238 -28.06 -11.32 -12.51
CA CYS A 238 -29.30 -11.36 -11.71
C CYS A 238 -30.21 -10.15 -12.04
N ASP A 239 -31.33 -10.34 -12.76
CA ASP A 239 -32.25 -9.24 -13.14
C ASP A 239 -32.99 -8.55 -11.97
N ARG A 240 -32.78 -9.02 -10.73
CA ARG A 240 -33.61 -8.66 -9.56
C ARG A 240 -32.82 -7.97 -8.44
N SER A 241 -31.53 -7.69 -8.63
CA SER A 241 -30.72 -6.86 -7.69
C SER A 241 -31.12 -5.38 -7.70
N SER A 242 -31.72 -4.93 -8.80
CA SER A 242 -32.09 -3.53 -9.03
C SER A 242 -33.24 -3.03 -8.12
N GLU A 243 -34.14 -3.91 -7.64
CA GLU A 243 -35.31 -3.51 -6.84
C GLU A 243 -34.97 -2.97 -5.43
N LEU A 244 -33.75 -3.19 -4.93
CA LEU A 244 -33.34 -2.87 -3.56
C LEU A 244 -32.26 -1.79 -3.46
N GLY A 245 -31.86 -1.15 -4.56
CA GLY A 245 -30.74 -0.20 -4.57
C GLY A 245 -29.39 -0.85 -4.23
N LEU A 246 -29.28 -2.17 -4.40
CA LEU A 246 -28.04 -2.91 -4.14
C LEU A 246 -26.93 -2.52 -5.10
N ASP A 247 -27.27 -2.13 -6.32
CA ASP A 247 -26.31 -1.75 -7.35
C ASP A 247 -25.50 -0.51 -6.91
N ASP A 248 -26.17 0.52 -6.36
CA ASP A 248 -25.51 1.72 -5.82
C ASP A 248 -24.62 1.40 -4.61
N ILE A 249 -25.07 0.50 -3.73
CA ILE A 249 -24.30 0.07 -2.57
C ILE A 249 -23.04 -0.70 -3.00
N ILE A 250 -23.17 -1.65 -3.92
CA ILE A 250 -22.05 -2.44 -4.43
C ILE A 250 -21.06 -1.53 -5.18
N LEU A 251 -21.56 -0.59 -5.97
CA LEU A 251 -20.73 0.38 -6.68
C LEU A 251 -19.96 1.26 -5.68
N GLY A 252 -20.65 1.82 -4.68
CA GLY A 252 -20.03 2.64 -3.64
C GLY A 252 -18.96 1.89 -2.84
N LEU A 253 -19.23 0.64 -2.46
CA LEU A 253 -18.25 -0.19 -1.75
C LEU A 253 -17.06 -0.59 -2.64
N THR A 254 -17.30 -0.85 -3.92
CA THR A 254 -16.23 -1.11 -4.90
C THR A 254 -15.30 0.11 -5.03
N CYS A 255 -15.87 1.32 -5.14
CA CYS A 255 -15.08 2.55 -5.17
C CYS A 255 -14.27 2.74 -3.87
N ALA A 256 -14.88 2.48 -2.70
CA ALA A 256 -14.18 2.54 -1.42
C ALA A 256 -13.02 1.53 -1.37
N ASN A 257 -13.21 0.32 -1.92
CA ASN A 257 -12.19 -0.72 -1.98
C ASN A 257 -11.01 -0.34 -2.88
N PHE A 258 -11.23 0.31 -4.02
CA PHE A 258 -10.11 0.81 -4.85
C PHE A 258 -9.28 1.90 -4.16
N LEU A 259 -9.94 2.76 -3.37
CA LEU A 259 -9.27 3.85 -2.67
C LEU A 259 -8.53 3.39 -1.41
N LEU A 260 -9.02 2.36 -0.72
CA LEU A 260 -8.50 1.92 0.57
C LEU A 260 -7.02 1.46 0.57
N PRO A 261 -6.49 0.81 -0.48
CA PRO A 261 -5.06 0.52 -0.61
C PRO A 261 -4.15 1.75 -0.56
N THR A 262 -4.68 2.97 -0.76
CA THR A 262 -3.96 4.23 -0.48
C THR A 262 -3.46 4.25 0.96
N LEU A 263 -4.29 3.82 1.93
CA LEU A 263 -3.91 3.75 3.33
C LEU A 263 -2.85 2.68 3.58
N SER A 264 -2.86 1.58 2.83
CA SER A 264 -1.82 0.55 2.88
C SER A 264 -0.47 1.08 2.38
N ILE A 265 -0.44 1.84 1.28
CA ILE A 265 0.80 2.48 0.79
C ILE A 265 1.26 3.58 1.73
N TYR A 266 0.34 4.42 2.22
CA TYR A 266 0.64 5.39 3.28
C TYR A 266 1.19 4.67 4.52
N LYS A 267 0.69 3.47 4.82
CA LYS A 267 1.19 2.60 5.89
C LYS A 267 2.63 2.12 5.63
N LEU A 268 2.97 1.79 4.40
CA LEU A 268 4.34 1.44 4.04
C LEU A 268 5.26 2.68 4.10
N ALA A 269 4.78 3.84 3.63
CA ALA A 269 5.55 5.08 3.54
C ALA A 269 6.02 5.62 4.90
N GLN A 270 5.18 5.62 5.95
CA GLN A 270 5.65 6.06 7.29
C GLN A 270 6.34 4.96 8.10
N CYS A 271 6.20 3.67 7.76
CA CYS A 271 6.96 2.61 8.44
C CYS A 271 8.39 2.47 7.89
N GLN A 272 8.77 3.31 6.90
CA GLN A 272 9.95 3.11 6.07
C GLN A 272 10.03 1.64 5.59
N PHE A 273 8.90 1.10 5.11
CA PHE A 273 8.79 -0.30 4.66
C PHE A 273 9.14 -1.36 5.72
N GLY A 274 9.05 -1.04 7.01
CA GLY A 274 9.21 -2.00 8.12
C GLY A 274 10.32 -1.65 9.11
N ALA A 275 11.05 -0.55 8.93
CA ALA A 275 12.14 -0.15 9.82
C ALA A 275 11.67 0.46 11.16
N GLU A 276 10.46 1.05 11.22
CA GLU A 276 9.99 1.76 12.42
C GLU A 276 8.65 1.22 12.96
N THR A 277 8.55 1.18 14.30
CA THR A 277 7.33 0.77 15.01
C THR A 277 6.33 1.93 15.10
N ARG A 278 5.20 1.78 14.41
CA ARG A 278 4.13 2.80 14.40
C ARG A 278 3.33 2.92 15.68
N PRO A 279 2.72 4.11 15.92
CA PRO A 279 1.73 4.32 16.97
C PRO A 279 0.53 3.38 16.77
N ILE A 280 0.03 2.87 17.90
CA ILE A 280 -1.02 1.84 17.98
C ILE A 280 -2.32 2.32 17.32
N GLY A 281 -2.65 3.61 17.44
CA GLY A 281 -3.90 4.19 16.92
C GLY A 281 -4.09 4.06 15.40
N ILE A 282 -3.08 4.39 14.60
CA ILE A 282 -3.18 4.31 13.11
C ILE A 282 -3.33 2.86 12.66
N LYS A 283 -2.63 1.92 13.33
CA LYS A 283 -2.77 0.49 13.07
C LYS A 283 -4.18 -0.01 13.38
N LEU A 284 -4.81 0.52 14.44
CA LEU A 284 -6.16 0.16 14.86
C LEU A 284 -7.21 0.75 13.90
N LEU A 285 -7.07 2.02 13.53
CA LEU A 285 -7.97 2.72 12.61
C LEU A 285 -8.03 2.03 11.24
N HIS A 286 -6.87 1.69 10.67
CA HIS A 286 -6.82 1.02 9.38
C HIS A 286 -7.52 -0.35 9.41
N ARG A 287 -7.33 -1.14 10.48
CA ARG A 287 -8.02 -2.43 10.65
C ARG A 287 -9.53 -2.28 10.82
N LEU A 288 -9.95 -1.27 11.57
CA LEU A 288 -11.37 -1.00 11.77
C LEU A 288 -12.02 -0.57 10.45
N LEU A 289 -11.32 0.24 9.65
CA LEU A 289 -11.79 0.63 8.32
C LEU A 289 -11.89 -0.60 7.39
N ASP A 290 -10.89 -1.47 7.36
CA ASP A 290 -10.92 -2.71 6.56
C ASP A 290 -12.10 -3.63 6.94
N LEU A 291 -12.42 -3.70 8.24
CA LEU A 291 -13.52 -4.51 8.76
C LEU A 291 -14.88 -3.90 8.45
N VAL A 292 -15.07 -2.62 8.75
CA VAL A 292 -16.38 -1.96 8.70
C VAL A 292 -16.73 -1.48 7.29
N ALA A 293 -15.75 -1.03 6.50
CA ALA A 293 -16.02 -0.44 5.19
C ALA A 293 -15.96 -1.47 4.04
N ILE A 294 -15.29 -2.61 4.23
CA ILE A 294 -15.09 -3.59 3.14
C ILE A 294 -15.54 -4.98 3.55
N ASN A 295 -14.79 -5.65 4.44
CA ASN A 295 -14.99 -7.08 4.69
C ASN A 295 -16.36 -7.40 5.29
N GLY A 296 -16.84 -6.58 6.22
CA GLY A 296 -18.17 -6.70 6.82
C GLY A 296 -19.29 -6.51 5.79
N PRO A 297 -19.36 -5.37 5.08
CA PRO A 297 -20.36 -5.14 4.04
C PRO A 297 -20.34 -6.21 2.93
N TYR A 298 -19.17 -6.62 2.45
CA TYR A 298 -19.06 -7.68 1.42
C TYR A 298 -19.55 -9.04 1.94
N LEU A 299 -19.32 -9.35 3.22
CA LEU A 299 -19.88 -10.55 3.84
C LEU A 299 -21.41 -10.50 3.88
N VAL A 300 -21.99 -9.38 4.33
CA VAL A 300 -23.44 -9.20 4.41
C VAL A 300 -24.09 -9.33 3.04
N ILE A 301 -23.55 -8.64 2.03
CA ILE A 301 -24.07 -8.69 0.66
C ILE A 301 -24.01 -10.12 0.11
N ARG A 302 -22.90 -10.83 0.29
CA ARG A 302 -22.81 -12.22 -0.21
C ARG A 302 -23.69 -13.21 0.54
N MET A 303 -23.86 -13.06 1.85
CA MET A 303 -24.82 -13.86 2.61
C MET A 303 -26.26 -13.57 2.15
N TYR A 304 -26.57 -12.31 1.86
CA TYR A 304 -27.86 -11.91 1.32
C TYR A 304 -28.10 -12.53 -0.07
N LEU A 305 -27.12 -12.43 -0.97
CA LEU A 305 -27.20 -13.02 -2.30
C LEU A 305 -27.38 -14.54 -2.26
N TRP A 306 -26.60 -15.23 -1.42
CA TRP A 306 -26.70 -16.67 -1.25
C TRP A 306 -28.07 -17.10 -0.71
N THR A 307 -28.58 -16.43 0.32
CA THR A 307 -29.83 -16.83 0.99
C THR A 307 -31.09 -16.49 0.19
N GLN A 308 -31.11 -15.36 -0.53
CA GLN A 308 -32.30 -14.89 -1.24
C GLN A 308 -32.33 -15.28 -2.72
N PHE A 309 -31.17 -15.39 -3.37
CA PHE A 309 -31.08 -15.66 -4.81
C PHE A 309 -30.51 -17.05 -5.13
N ASN A 310 -30.21 -17.86 -4.10
CA ASN A 310 -29.66 -19.22 -4.23
C ASN A 310 -28.42 -19.30 -5.13
N THR A 311 -27.63 -18.21 -5.16
CA THR A 311 -26.37 -18.14 -5.89
C THR A 311 -25.34 -19.04 -5.23
N ASP A 312 -24.46 -19.65 -6.03
CA ASP A 312 -23.39 -20.50 -5.52
C ASP A 312 -22.52 -19.78 -4.48
N VAL A 313 -22.09 -20.54 -3.47
CA VAL A 313 -21.22 -20.03 -2.42
C VAL A 313 -19.86 -19.68 -3.02
N SER A 314 -19.64 -18.39 -3.24
CA SER A 314 -18.36 -17.88 -3.73
C SER A 314 -17.23 -18.17 -2.73
N VAL A 315 -16.06 -18.59 -3.22
CA VAL A 315 -14.84 -18.76 -2.40
C VAL A 315 -14.50 -17.47 -1.65
N PHE A 316 -14.86 -16.32 -2.21
CA PHE A 316 -14.64 -15.03 -1.57
C PHE A 316 -15.57 -14.77 -0.36
N LEU A 317 -16.69 -15.48 -0.22
CA LEU A 317 -17.49 -15.47 1.03
C LEU A 317 -16.63 -15.96 2.19
N LEU A 318 -15.95 -17.10 2.02
CA LEU A 318 -15.09 -17.69 3.05
C LEU A 318 -13.89 -16.78 3.37
N LYS A 319 -13.30 -16.13 2.36
CA LYS A 319 -12.27 -15.10 2.55
C LYS A 319 -12.77 -13.99 3.49
N ASN A 320 -13.98 -13.46 3.25
CA ASN A 320 -14.53 -12.39 4.08
C ASN A 320 -14.81 -12.85 5.52
N VAL A 321 -15.27 -14.10 5.72
CA VAL A 321 -15.43 -14.69 7.06
C VAL A 321 -14.08 -14.78 7.79
N ILE A 322 -13.06 -15.34 7.13
CA ILE A 322 -11.71 -15.49 7.72
C ILE A 322 -11.12 -14.12 8.07
N PHE A 323 -11.26 -13.14 7.19
CA PHE A 323 -10.70 -11.80 7.37
C PHE A 323 -11.44 -11.05 8.48
N CYS A 324 -12.77 -11.14 8.54
CA CYS A 324 -13.55 -10.60 9.66
C CYS A 324 -13.10 -11.20 10.99
N TYR A 325 -12.97 -12.53 11.06
CA TYR A 325 -12.48 -13.22 12.25
C TYR A 325 -11.07 -12.76 12.65
N ALA A 326 -10.14 -12.70 11.69
CA ALA A 326 -8.77 -12.28 11.93
C ALA A 326 -8.67 -10.81 12.40
N HIS A 327 -9.46 -9.92 11.81
CA HIS A 327 -9.54 -8.52 12.23
C HIS A 327 -10.11 -8.39 13.64
N ILE A 328 -11.24 -9.05 13.95
CA ILE A 328 -11.83 -9.04 15.29
C ILE A 328 -10.86 -9.59 16.33
N ARG A 329 -10.29 -10.77 16.09
CA ARG A 329 -9.33 -11.43 17.00
C ARG A 329 -8.13 -10.53 17.29
N SER A 330 -7.66 -9.79 16.29
CA SER A 330 -6.49 -8.94 16.43
C SER A 330 -6.79 -7.52 16.91
N PHE A 331 -8.05 -7.08 16.80
CA PHE A 331 -8.54 -5.79 17.28
C PHE A 331 -8.71 -5.79 18.80
N VAL A 332 -9.30 -6.85 19.36
CA VAL A 332 -9.61 -6.97 20.80
C VAL A 332 -8.40 -6.68 21.71
N PRO A 333 -7.23 -7.34 21.58
CA PRO A 333 -6.10 -7.09 22.48
C PRO A 333 -5.53 -5.66 22.30
N LYS A 334 -5.45 -5.17 21.07
CA LYS A 334 -4.88 -3.84 20.76
C LYS A 334 -5.78 -2.70 21.21
N SER A 335 -7.10 -2.87 21.11
CA SER A 335 -8.06 -1.91 21.64
C SER A 335 -7.92 -1.78 23.15
N ARG A 336 -7.67 -2.90 23.86
CA ARG A 336 -7.42 -2.91 25.31
C ARG A 336 -6.15 -2.15 25.68
N GLU A 337 -5.05 -2.39 24.95
CA GLU A 337 -3.78 -1.64 25.11
C GLU A 337 -3.93 -0.15 24.80
N TRP A 338 -4.70 0.21 23.77
CA TRP A 338 -4.94 1.60 23.42
C TRP A 338 -5.78 2.32 24.48
N VAL A 339 -6.81 1.66 24.99
CA VAL A 339 -7.66 2.20 26.06
C VAL A 339 -6.89 2.36 27.38
N SER A 340 -5.95 1.46 27.71
CA SER A 340 -5.10 1.65 28.90
C SER A 340 -4.13 2.82 28.71
N HIS A 341 -3.54 2.96 27.52
CA HIS A 341 -2.69 4.10 27.21
C HIS A 341 -3.46 5.44 27.28
N LEU A 342 -4.68 5.49 26.74
CA LEU A 342 -5.52 6.69 26.84
C LEU A 342 -5.88 7.03 28.28
N ARG A 343 -6.15 6.02 29.12
CA ARG A 343 -6.40 6.24 30.55
C ARG A 343 -5.17 6.83 31.25
N ALA A 344 -3.98 6.28 31.03
CA ALA A 344 -2.74 6.80 31.60
C ALA A 344 -2.45 8.26 31.18
N VAL A 345 -2.68 8.59 29.90
CA VAL A 345 -2.51 9.97 29.40
C VAL A 345 -3.52 10.92 30.06
N ARG A 346 -4.79 10.49 30.17
CA ARG A 346 -5.84 11.28 30.82
C ARG A 346 -5.50 11.56 32.29
N GLU A 347 -5.04 10.54 33.02
CA GLU A 347 -4.64 10.68 34.43
C GLU A 347 -3.43 11.60 34.60
N GLY A 348 -2.43 11.51 33.71
CA GLY A 348 -1.29 12.44 33.70
C GLY A 348 -1.70 13.91 33.48
N LEU A 349 -2.64 14.16 32.56
CA LEU A 349 -3.16 15.51 32.31
C LEU A 349 -3.97 16.07 33.49
N LEU A 350 -4.77 15.22 34.16
CA LEU A 350 -5.52 15.62 35.33
C LEU A 350 -4.59 15.98 36.51
N ASN A 351 -3.55 15.17 36.76
CA ASN A 351 -2.57 15.44 37.81
C ASN A 351 -1.75 16.72 37.53
N HIS A 352 -1.41 16.98 36.26
CA HIS A 352 -0.69 18.20 35.89
C HIS A 352 -1.54 19.46 36.10
N ASN A 353 -2.83 19.41 35.77
CA ASN A 353 -3.76 20.51 36.04
C ASN A 353 -3.96 20.74 37.55
N HIS A 354 -3.98 19.67 38.35
CA HIS A 354 -4.10 19.79 39.81
C HIS A 354 -2.88 20.44 40.47
N HIS A 355 -1.66 20.12 40.00
CA HIS A 355 -0.44 20.78 40.49
C HIS A 355 -0.39 22.27 40.12
N ARG A 356 -0.84 22.64 38.91
CA ARG A 356 -0.89 24.03 38.47
C ARG A 356 -1.81 24.90 39.32
N SER A 357 -2.97 24.37 39.72
CA SER A 357 -3.91 25.15 40.56
C SER A 357 -3.41 25.33 41.99
N PHE A 358 -2.61 24.39 42.51
CA PHE A 358 -2.00 24.50 43.84
C PHE A 358 -0.87 25.54 43.89
N ASP A 359 -0.07 25.68 42.83
CA ASP A 359 0.96 26.72 42.76
C ASP A 359 0.35 28.13 42.63
N GLU A 360 -0.69 28.31 41.81
CA GLU A 360 -1.40 29.61 41.71
C GLU A 360 -2.06 30.04 43.05
N THR A 361 -2.49 29.09 43.87
CA THR A 361 -3.09 29.40 45.19
C THR A 361 -2.05 29.65 46.29
N LYS A 362 -0.82 29.16 46.15
CA LYS A 362 0.29 29.55 47.03
C LYS A 362 0.80 30.94 46.69
N ASP A 363 0.92 31.27 45.41
CA ASP A 363 1.47 32.56 44.99
C ASP A 363 0.58 33.74 45.44
N LYS A 364 -0.76 33.57 45.37
CA LYS A 364 -1.72 34.55 45.88
C LYS A 364 -1.73 34.74 47.40
N ARG A 365 -1.22 33.77 48.18
CA ARG A 365 -1.12 33.87 49.65
C ARG A 365 0.19 34.46 50.14
N THR A 366 1.19 34.60 49.26
CA THR A 366 2.49 35.17 49.63
C THR A 366 2.56 36.68 49.36
N ILE A 367 1.56 37.23 48.66
CA ILE A 367 1.49 38.64 48.23
C ILE A 367 0.43 39.44 49.05
N ALA A 368 -0.34 38.75 49.90
CA ALA A 368 -1.22 39.36 50.91
C ALA A 368 -0.60 39.17 52.29
#